data_AF-A0A959KSV3-F1
#
_entry.id   AF-A0A959KSV3-F1
#
_cell.length_a   1.000
_cell.length_b   1.000
_cell.length_c   1.000
_cell.angle_alpha   90.00
_cell.angle_beta   90.00
_cell.angle_gamma   90.00
#
_symmetry.space_group_name_H-M   'P 1'
#
loop_
_entity.id
_entity.type
_entity.pdbx_description
1 polymer ?
#
loop_
_entity_poly.entity_id
_entity_poly.type
_entity_poly.pdbx_seq_one_letter_code
_entity_poly.pdbx_strand_id
1 'polypeptide(L)' 'MKKPRFHPFPILSSARLRLRRLTHSDETDLFALRTDEQVNRYLGRPAPQTPAEVQTFIATIDGGI' A
#
# COMPACT_ATOMS: atom_id res chain seq x y z
N MET A 1 5.65 -12.06 -19.13
CA MET A 1 6.08 -12.48 -17.77
C MET A 1 4.99 -13.34 -17.14
N LYS A 2 5.33 -14.46 -16.48
CA LYS A 2 4.37 -15.22 -15.67
C LYS A 2 4.06 -14.41 -14.40
N LYS A 3 2.79 -14.06 -14.15
CA LYS A 3 2.39 -13.45 -12.87
C LYS A 3 2.70 -14.44 -11.73
N PRO A 4 3.30 -13.98 -10.61
CA PRO A 4 3.45 -14.83 -9.43
C PRO A 4 2.08 -15.34 -8.97
N ARG A 5 1.94 -16.65 -8.75
CA ARG A 5 0.71 -17.23 -8.19
C ARG A 5 0.81 -17.26 -6.67
N PHE A 6 0.40 -16.18 -6.02
CA PHE A 6 0.26 -16.10 -4.57
C PHE A 6 -1.20 -16.33 -4.17
N HIS A 7 -1.63 -17.60 -4.13
CA HIS A 7 -3.01 -17.98 -3.78
C HIS A 7 -3.01 -19.12 -2.75
N PRO A 8 -3.40 -18.86 -1.48
CA PRO A 8 -3.75 -17.54 -0.94
C PRO A 8 -2.53 -16.60 -0.91
N PHE A 9 -2.76 -15.28 -0.83
CA PHE A 9 -1.66 -14.32 -0.68
C PHE A 9 -0.95 -14.57 0.67
N PRO A 10 0.38 -14.73 0.71
CA PRO A 10 1.07 -15.11 1.93
C PRO A 10 1.02 -13.97 2.97
N ILE A 11 0.93 -14.36 4.23
CA ILE A 11 1.15 -13.46 5.37
C ILE A 11 2.55 -13.76 5.89
N LEU A 12 3.42 -12.75 5.93
CA LEU A 12 4.74 -12.86 6.54
C LEU A 12 4.67 -12.27 7.95
N SER A 13 5.35 -12.87 8.91
CA SER A 13 5.35 -12.41 10.29
C SER A 13 6.75 -12.37 10.87
N SER A 14 6.92 -11.48 11.85
CA SER A 14 8.04 -11.46 12.77
C SER A 14 7.51 -11.39 14.20
N ALA A 15 8.40 -11.30 15.19
CA ALA A 15 8.00 -11.15 16.59
C ALA A 15 7.08 -9.94 16.87
N ARG A 16 7.13 -8.90 16.01
CA ARG A 16 6.39 -7.65 16.24
C ARG A 16 5.50 -7.22 15.07
N LEU A 17 5.64 -7.84 13.90
CA LEU A 17 4.99 -7.36 12.67
C LEU A 17 4.26 -8.49 11.95
N ARG A 18 3.15 -8.11 11.31
CA ARG A 18 2.40 -8.94 10.37
C ARG A 18 2.30 -8.20 9.04
N LEU A 19 3.03 -8.68 8.05
CA LEU A 19 3.03 -8.18 6.68
C LEU A 19 1.98 -8.97 5.90
N ARG A 20 0.96 -8.28 5.41
CA ARG A 20 -0.16 -8.86 4.65
C ARG A 20 -0.40 -8.04 3.38
N ARG A 21 -1.22 -8.59 2.49
CA ARG A 21 -1.80 -7.87 1.34
C ARG A 21 -2.47 -6.58 1.83
N LEU A 22 -2.28 -5.49 1.08
CA LEU A 22 -3.05 -4.25 1.27
C LEU A 22 -4.51 -4.49 0.90
N THR A 23 -5.41 -3.90 1.67
CA THR A 23 -6.86 -3.97 1.46
C THR A 23 -7.47 -2.58 1.53
N HIS A 24 -8.69 -2.43 1.00
CA HIS A 24 -9.41 -1.15 1.05
C HIS A 24 -9.58 -0.58 2.47
N SER A 25 -9.57 -1.42 3.49
CA SER A 25 -9.61 -1.01 4.90
C SER A 25 -8.37 -0.23 5.37
N ASP A 26 -7.27 -0.27 4.61
CA ASP A 26 -6.00 0.38 4.96
C ASP A 26 -5.95 1.84 4.50
N GLU A 27 -6.99 2.31 3.80
CA GLU A 27 -7.06 3.64 3.18
C GLU A 27 -6.74 4.77 4.13
N THR A 28 -7.37 4.81 5.31
CA THR A 28 -7.20 5.90 6.27
C THR A 28 -5.76 6.00 6.76
N ASP A 29 -5.17 4.87 7.19
CA ASP A 29 -3.81 4.83 7.70
C ASP A 29 -2.79 5.12 6.59
N LEU A 30 -3.03 4.62 5.38
CA LEU A 30 -2.20 4.92 4.22
C LEU A 30 -2.33 6.37 3.78
N PHE A 31 -3.52 6.97 3.82
CA PHE A 31 -3.71 8.37 3.47
C PHE A 31 -2.94 9.27 4.44
N ALA A 32 -3.06 9.04 5.75
CA ALA A 32 -2.30 9.76 6.76
C ALA A 32 -0.79 9.64 6.53
N LEU A 33 -0.27 8.41 6.35
CA LEU A 33 1.16 8.19 6.12
C LEU A 33 1.65 8.83 4.81
N ARG A 34 0.84 8.78 3.75
CA ARG A 34 1.21 9.25 2.42
C ARG A 34 0.99 10.75 2.21
N THR A 35 0.29 11.43 3.11
CA THR A 35 0.15 12.90 3.10
C THR A 35 1.12 13.58 4.06
N ASP A 36 1.74 12.83 4.97
CA ASP A 36 2.77 13.35 5.88
C ASP A 36 3.99 13.87 5.10
N GLU A 37 4.29 15.16 5.25
CA GLU A 37 5.40 15.82 4.55
C GLU A 37 6.78 15.30 4.98
N GLN A 38 6.96 14.90 6.24
CA GLN A 38 8.22 14.36 6.73
C GLN A 38 8.48 12.99 6.13
N VAL A 39 7.44 12.15 6.04
CA VAL A 39 7.50 10.83 5.41
C VAL A 39 7.80 10.96 3.91
N ASN A 40 7.20 11.94 3.23
CA ASN A 40 7.38 12.13 1.79
C ASN A 40 8.59 12.97 1.39
N ARG A 41 9.33 13.56 2.34
CA ARG A 41 10.48 14.44 2.08
C ARG A 41 11.49 13.90 1.06
N TYR A 42 11.69 12.58 1.04
CA TYR A 42 12.66 11.90 0.16
C TYR A 42 12.00 11.06 -0.94
N LEU A 43 10.69 11.17 -1.12
CA LEU A 43 9.94 10.40 -2.11
C LEU A 43 9.58 11.30 -3.30
N GLY A 44 10.10 10.98 -4.48
CA GLY A 44 9.79 11.72 -5.72
C GLY A 44 8.41 11.46 -6.31
N ARG A 45 7.42 11.10 -5.47
CA ARG A 45 6.04 10.78 -5.88
C ARG A 45 5.08 11.82 -5.31
N PRO A 46 4.00 12.18 -6.02
CA PRO A 46 2.99 13.09 -5.48
C PRO A 46 2.26 12.44 -4.28
N ALA A 47 1.99 13.25 -3.26
CA ALA A 47 1.11 12.88 -2.16
C ALA A 47 -0.35 12.80 -2.66
N PRO A 48 -1.13 11.80 -2.25
CA PRO A 48 -2.54 11.71 -2.61
C PRO A 48 -3.31 12.91 -2.05
N GLN A 49 -4.21 13.49 -2.83
CA GLN A 49 -5.04 14.62 -2.39
C GLN A 49 -6.37 14.14 -1.79
N THR A 50 -6.80 12.94 -2.14
CA THR A 50 -8.05 12.35 -1.68
C THR A 50 -7.85 10.89 -1.21
N PRO A 51 -8.69 10.41 -0.27
CA PRO A 51 -8.68 8.99 0.10
C PRO A 51 -8.91 8.04 -1.11
N ALA A 52 -9.74 8.46 -2.08
CA ALA A 52 -9.99 7.70 -3.31
C ALA A 52 -8.72 7.46 -4.15
N GLU A 53 -7.76 8.38 -4.15
CA GLU A 53 -6.45 8.18 -4.80
C GLU A 53 -5.63 7.09 -4.11
N VAL A 54 -5.77 6.92 -2.79
CA VAL A 54 -5.16 5.81 -2.04
C VAL A 54 -5.81 4.48 -2.40
N GLN A 55 -7.13 4.45 -2.60
CA GLN A 55 -7.80 3.24 -3.09
C GLN A 55 -7.35 2.84 -4.49
N THR A 56 -7.14 3.83 -5.37
CA THR A 56 -6.55 3.61 -6.69
C THR A 56 -5.14 3.04 -6.56
N PHE A 57 -4.31 3.60 -5.67
CA PHE A 57 -2.98 3.07 -5.37
C PHE A 57 -3.00 1.62 -4.87
N ILE A 58 -3.90 1.27 -3.93
CA ILE A 58 -4.05 -0.10 -3.44
C ILE A 58 -4.38 -1.05 -4.59
N ALA A 59 -5.32 -0.68 -5.46
CA ALA A 59 -5.70 -1.48 -6.63
C ALA A 59 -4.54 -1.64 -7.64
N THR A 60 -3.74 -0.59 -7.85
CA THR A 60 -2.54 -0.65 -8.70
C THR A 60 -1.50 -1.64 -8.17
N ILE A 61 -1.18 -1.56 -6.87
CA ILE A 61 -0.24 -2.49 -6.21
C ILE A 61 -0.77 -3.92 -6.28
N ASP A 62 -2.06 -4.10 -6.03
CA ASP A 62 -2.71 -5.41 -6.09
C ASP A 62 -2.72 -6.00 -7.51
N GLY A 63 -2.79 -5.14 -8.53
CA GLY A 63 -2.68 -5.49 -9.93
C GLY A 63 -1.27 -5.94 -10.37
N GLY A 64 -0.24 -5.65 -9.55
CA GLY A 64 1.15 -6.04 -9.75
C GLY A 64 1.99 -5.04 -10.55
N ILE A 65 1.82 -3.74 -10.27
CA ILE A 65 2.35 -2.60 -11.05
C ILE A 65 3.30 -1.76 -10.18
#